data_AF-A0A9E1YRW0-F1
#
_entry.id   AF-A0A9E1YRW0-F1
#
_cell.length_a   1.000
_cell.length_b   1.000
_cell.length_c   1.000
_cell.angle_alpha   90.00
_cell.angle_beta   90.00
_cell.angle_gamma   90.00
#
_symmetry.space_group_name_H-M   'P 1'
#
loop_
_entity.id
_entity.type
_entity.pdbx_description
1 polymer ?
#
loop_
_entity_poly.entity_id
_entity_poly.type
_entity_poly.pdbx_seq_one_letter_code
_entity_poly.pdbx_strand_id
1 'polypeptide(L)' 'MARLTVEDCIERVPNRFELVLISAQRARELGTGVDMTVERDNDKN' A
#
# COMPACT_ATOMS: atom_id res chain seq x y z
N MET A 1 10.28 -8.29 -1.89
CA MET A 1 9.54 -8.16 -0.61
C MET A 1 9.76 -6.74 -0.15
N ALA A 2 8.68 -6.01 0.14
CA ALA A 2 8.80 -4.66 0.66
C ALA A 2 9.59 -4.67 1.97
N ARG A 3 10.42 -3.64 2.15
CA ARG A 3 11.23 -3.44 3.36
C ARG A 3 10.40 -3.01 4.58
N LEU A 4 9.13 -2.67 4.33
CA LEU A 4 8.14 -2.20 5.29
C LEU A 4 7.21 -3.36 5.68
N THR A 5 6.83 -3.45 6.95
CA THR A 5 5.88 -4.47 7.46
C THR A 5 4.48 -3.90 7.69
N VAL A 6 3.51 -4.77 7.99
CA VAL A 6 2.14 -4.33 8.33
C VAL A 6 2.13 -3.61 9.68
N GLU A 7 3.02 -4.01 10.59
CA GLU A 7 3.20 -3.38 11.90
C GLU A 7 3.59 -1.91 11.77
N ASP A 8 4.49 -1.58 10.84
CA ASP A 8 4.89 -0.19 10.55
C ASP A 8 3.69 0.64 10.05
N CYS A 9 2.81 0.04 9.24
CA CYS A 9 1.62 0.71 8.70
C CYS A 9 0.57 1.02 9.79
N ILE A 10 0.49 0.20 10.84
CA ILE A 10 -0.48 0.38 11.94
C ILE A 10 -0.19 1.66 12.74
N GLU A 11 1.05 2.14 12.78
CA GLU A 11 1.40 3.43 13.41
C GLU A 11 0.69 4.62 12.76
N ARG A 12 0.34 4.50 11.47
CA ARG A 12 -0.36 5.55 10.70
C ARG A 12 -1.85 5.29 10.58
N VAL A 13 -2.24 4.03 10.41
CA VAL A 13 -3.64 3.59 10.30
C VAL A 13 -3.90 2.50 11.34
N PRO A 14 -4.31 2.87 12.57
CA PRO A 14 -4.41 1.93 13.68
C PRO A 14 -5.45 0.82 13.46
N ASN A 15 -6.47 1.10 12.66
CA ASN A 15 -7.52 0.13 12.34
C ASN A 15 -7.07 -0.79 11.19
N ARG A 16 -6.89 -2.08 11.50
CA ARG A 16 -6.43 -3.09 10.53
C ARG A 16 -7.41 -3.34 9.39
N PHE A 17 -8.72 -3.26 9.64
CA PHE A 17 -9.72 -3.42 8.58
C PHE A 17 -9.68 -2.26 7.60
N GLU A 18 -9.59 -1.04 8.13
CA GLU A 18 -9.44 0.16 7.31
C GLU A 18 -8.14 0.13 6.51
N LEU A 19 -7.02 -0.25 7.14
CA LEU A 19 -5.72 -0.41 6.46
C LEU A 19 -5.81 -1.36 5.26
N VAL A 20 -6.51 -2.48 5.38
CA VAL A 20 -6.72 -3.42 4.26
C VAL A 20 -7.57 -2.79 3.17
N LEU A 21 -8.67 -2.11 3.53
CA LEU A 21 -9.58 -1.48 2.57
C LEU A 21 -8.88 -0.40 1.73
N ILE A 22 -8.17 0.53 2.38
CA ILE A 22 -7.45 1.61 1.67
C ILE A 22 -6.31 1.05 0.81
N SER A 23 -5.59 0.04 1.29
CA SER A 23 -4.48 -0.56 0.56
C SER A 23 -4.97 -1.29 -0.68
N ALA A 24 -6.08 -2.03 -0.56
CA ALA A 24 -6.71 -2.72 -1.68
C ALA A 24 -7.24 -1.75 -2.74
N GLN A 25 -7.86 -0.64 -2.32
CA GLN A 25 -8.28 0.41 -3.23
C GLN A 25 -7.08 1.01 -3.97
N ARG A 26 -6.03 1.42 -3.24
CA ARG A 26 -4.85 2.03 -3.85
C ARG A 26 -4.13 1.08 -4.81
N ALA A 27 -4.03 -0.21 -4.48
CA ALA A 27 -3.45 -1.21 -5.36
C ALA A 27 -4.21 -1.33 -6.69
N ARG A 28 -5.54 -1.23 -6.68
CA ARG A 28 -6.36 -1.21 -7.90
C ARG A 28 -6.11 0.04 -8.74
N GLU A 29 -6.04 1.21 -8.11
CA GLU A 29 -5.75 2.48 -8.80
C GLU A 29 -4.39 2.42 -9.52
N LEU A 30 -3.36 1.93 -8.84
CA LEU A 30 -2.04 1.71 -9.43
C LEU A 30 -2.11 0.72 -10.61
N GLY A 31 -2.88 -0.36 -10.47
CA GLY A 31 -3.12 -1.31 -11.56
C GLY A 31 -3.88 -0.73 -12.76
N THR A 32 -4.64 0.37 -12.57
CA THR A 32 -5.32 1.09 -13.67
C THR A 32 -4.45 2.17 -14.33
N GLY A 33 -3.19 2.33 -13.92
CA GLY A 33 -2.24 3.28 -14.51
C GLY A 33 -2.20 4.65 -13.84
N VAL A 34 -2.70 4.77 -12.60
CA VAL A 34 -2.49 5.98 -11.80
C VAL A 34 -1.02 6.10 -11.43
N ASP A 35 -0.48 7.31 -11.51
CA ASP A 35 0.93 7.57 -11.18
C ASP A 35 1.28 7.17 -9.74
N MET A 36 2.45 6.56 -9.60
CA MET A 36 3.03 6.25 -8.30
C MET A 36 3.52 7.54 -7.65
N THR A 37 3.21 7.70 -6.36
CA THR A 37 3.68 8.84 -5.54
C THR A 37 5.03 8.57 -4.90
N VAL A 38 5.61 7.39 -5.16
CA VAL A 38 6.89 6.92 -4.63
C VAL A 38 7.64 6.20 -5.75
N GLU A 39 8.96 6.14 -5.63
CA GLU A 39 9.78 5.38 -6.56
C GLU A 39 9.47 3.88 -6.46
N ARG A 40 9.54 3.20 -7.60
CA ARG A 40 9.29 1.77 -7.69
C ARG A 40 10.50 0.98 -7.21
N ASP A 41 10.29 0.02 -6.32
CA ASP A 41 11.29 -0.93 -5.87
C ASP A 41 10.82 -2.37 -6.20
N ASN A 42 11.16 -3.36 -5.37
CA ASN A 42 10.74 -4.76 -5.46
C ASN A 42 9.26 -4.97 -5.09
N ASP A 43 8.40 -4.11 -5.62
CA ASP A 43 6.96 -4.08 -5.45
C ASP A 43 6.25 -5.02 -6.42
N LYS A 44 5.03 -5.43 -6.07
CA LYS A 44 4.18 -6.25 -6.95
C LYS A 44 3.71 -5.42 -8.16
N ASN A 45 3.47 -6.09 -9.29
CA ASN A 45 2.91 -5.47 -10.51
C ASN A 45 1.43 -5.18 -10.36
#